data_AF-A0A4Q2ZP06-F1
#
_entry.id   AF-A0A4Q2ZP06-F1
#
_cell.length_a   1.000
_cell.length_b   1.000
_cell.length_c   1.000
_cell.angle_alpha   90.00
_cell.angle_beta   90.00
_cell.angle_gamma   90.00
#
_symmetry.space_group_name_H-M   'P 1'
#
loop_
_entity.id
_entity.type
_entity.pdbx_description
1 polymer ?
#
loop_
_entity_poly.entity_id
_entity_poly.type
_entity_poly.pdbx_seq_one_letter_code
_entity_poly.pdbx_strand_id
1 'polypeptide(L)'
;MLLVSCRCNYWEDGADENGRLYHTDGRFLRGVTLGDGIQDVAVTPDGLIWTSYFDEGVFGGLGRRATLESSGLVAWRPDGTVAYTYEPPNGLGGISDCYAMNACGNDVWIYYYTDFPLVLIRCR
;
A
#
# COMPACT_ATOMS: atom_id res chain seq x y z
N MET A 1 5.85 -0.72 -16.34
CA MET A 1 5.56 0.60 -15.74
C MET A 1 4.29 0.47 -14.91
N LEU A 2 4.26 1.08 -13.72
CA LEU A 2 3.08 1.16 -12.85
C LEU A 2 2.68 2.63 -12.72
N LEU A 3 1.41 2.94 -12.92
CA LEU A 3 0.82 4.25 -12.63
C LEU A 3 -0.19 4.08 -11.49
N VAL A 4 -0.17 4.98 -10.51
CA VAL A 4 -1.01 4.90 -9.31
C VAL A 4 -1.68 6.24 -9.04
N SER A 5 -2.99 6.21 -8.80
CA SER A 5 -3.75 7.31 -8.19
C SER A 5 -3.80 7.09 -6.68
N CYS A 6 -3.57 8.14 -5.90
CA CYS A 6 -3.67 8.07 -4.45
C CYS A 6 -5.09 7.83 -3.94
N ARG A 7 -6.10 8.12 -4.78
CA ARG A 7 -7.51 7.93 -4.46
C ARG A 7 -8.11 6.70 -5.13
N CYS A 8 -9.01 6.04 -4.42
CA CYS A 8 -9.81 4.90 -4.86
C CYS A 8 -11.24 5.03 -4.34
N ASN A 9 -12.21 5.14 -5.24
CA ASN A 9 -13.60 5.10 -4.83
C ASN A 9 -14.09 3.66 -4.71
N TYR A 10 -15.01 3.46 -3.75
CA TYR A 10 -15.65 2.18 -3.52
C TYR A 10 -17.15 2.29 -3.78
N TRP A 11 -17.68 1.35 -4.56
CA TRP A 11 -19.08 1.23 -4.97
C TRP A 11 -19.72 0.00 -4.31
N GLU A 12 -20.99 -0.29 -4.57
CA GLU A 12 -21.62 -1.55 -4.10
C GLU A 12 -21.02 -2.78 -4.81
N ASP A 13 -20.76 -2.66 -6.12
CA ASP A 13 -20.34 -3.78 -6.96
C ASP A 13 -18.83 -3.81 -7.26
N GLY A 14 -18.03 -2.96 -6.62
CA GLY A 14 -16.59 -2.94 -6.86
C GLY A 14 -15.87 -1.71 -6.33
N ALA A 15 -14.65 -1.51 -6.83
CA ALA A 15 -13.78 -0.40 -6.50
C ALA A 15 -13.02 0.06 -7.74
N ASP A 16 -12.45 1.26 -7.69
CA ASP A 16 -11.55 1.73 -8.74
C ASP A 16 -10.31 0.83 -8.85
N GLU A 17 -9.85 0.64 -10.09
CA GLU A 17 -8.52 0.09 -10.38
C GLU A 17 -7.51 1.25 -10.40
N ASN A 18 -7.22 1.81 -9.22
CA ASN A 18 -6.35 2.97 -9.06
C ASN A 18 -4.86 2.67 -9.32
N GLY A 19 -4.48 1.40 -9.45
CA GLY A 19 -3.20 0.97 -10.01
C GLY A 19 -3.34 0.44 -11.44
N ARG A 20 -2.49 0.91 -12.36
CA ARG A 20 -2.49 0.52 -13.78
C ARG A 20 -1.11 0.04 -14.20
N LEU A 21 -1.02 -1.21 -14.65
CA LEU A 21 0.21 -1.83 -15.12
C LEU A 21 0.30 -1.76 -16.64
N TYR A 22 1.47 -1.37 -17.13
CA TYR A 22 1.81 -1.27 -18.54
C TYR A 22 3.13 -1.98 -18.83
N HIS A 23 3.22 -2.57 -20.01
CA HIS A 23 4.50 -2.99 -20.57
C HIS A 23 5.35 -1.74 -20.91
N THR A 24 6.66 -1.91 -21.10
CA THR A 24 7.58 -0.79 -21.36
C THR A 24 7.35 -0.10 -22.71
N ASP A 25 6.67 -0.77 -23.63
CA ASP A 25 6.19 -0.20 -24.90
C ASP A 25 4.89 0.60 -24.76
N GLY A 26 4.34 0.74 -23.55
CA GLY A 26 3.10 1.46 -23.28
C GLY A 26 1.83 0.61 -23.44
N ARG A 27 1.92 -0.67 -23.79
CA ARG A 27 0.75 -1.55 -23.86
C ARG A 27 0.17 -1.79 -22.47
N PHE A 28 -1.13 -1.54 -22.32
CA PHE A 28 -1.87 -1.86 -21.09
C PHE A 28 -1.83 -3.36 -20.79
N LEU A 29 -1.55 -3.71 -19.55
CA LEU A 29 -1.53 -5.08 -19.07
C LEU A 29 -2.77 -5.38 -18.22
N ARG A 30 -2.97 -4.63 -17.14
CA ARG A 30 -4.12 -4.81 -16.22
C ARG A 30 -4.29 -3.65 -15.25
N GLY A 31 -5.47 -3.57 -14.66
CA GLY A 31 -5.74 -2.74 -13.49
C GLY A 31 -5.69 -3.57 -12.20
N VAL A 32 -5.42 -2.89 -11.09
CA VAL A 32 -5.47 -3.41 -9.72
C VAL A 32 -6.04 -2.35 -8.79
N THR A 33 -6.83 -2.77 -7.82
CA THR A 33 -7.26 -1.93 -6.70
C THR A 33 -6.20 -2.00 -5.61
N LEU A 34 -5.62 -0.85 -5.24
CA LEU A 34 -4.55 -0.73 -4.25
C LEU A 34 -5.00 0.02 -2.98
N GLY A 35 -6.31 0.25 -2.81
CA GLY A 35 -6.86 0.97 -1.66
C GLY A 35 -6.88 2.48 -1.83
N ASP A 36 -7.64 3.17 -0.97
CA ASP A 36 -7.74 4.63 -0.92
C ASP A 36 -6.73 5.24 0.06
N GLY A 37 -6.40 6.51 -0.16
CA GLY A 37 -5.52 7.26 0.73
C GLY A 37 -4.07 6.77 0.70
N ILE A 38 -3.56 6.42 -0.48
CA ILE A 38 -2.16 6.01 -0.65
C ILE A 38 -1.25 7.23 -0.45
N GLN A 39 -0.24 7.07 0.39
CA GLN A 39 0.76 8.09 0.71
C GLN A 39 2.01 7.93 -0.18
N ASP A 40 2.65 6.74 -0.15
CA ASP A 40 3.78 6.40 -1.00
C ASP A 40 3.55 5.07 -1.73
N VAL A 41 4.21 4.90 -2.87
CA VAL A 41 4.29 3.63 -3.60
C VAL A 41 5.74 3.28 -3.95
N ALA A 42 6.09 2.01 -3.77
CA ALA A 42 7.37 1.46 -4.21
C ALA A 42 7.16 0.08 -4.85
N VAL A 43 8.12 -0.34 -5.68
CA VAL A 43 8.12 -1.70 -6.25
C VAL A 43 9.47 -2.32 -5.95
N THR A 44 9.48 -3.47 -5.26
CA THR A 44 10.70 -4.22 -4.96
C THR A 44 11.13 -5.08 -6.15
N PRO A 45 12.41 -5.48 -6.26
CA PRO A 45 12.94 -6.28 -7.38
C PRO A 45 12.23 -7.62 -7.62
N ASP A 46 11.64 -8.23 -6.60
CA ASP A 46 10.81 -9.44 -6.69
C ASP A 46 9.40 -9.18 -7.27
N GLY A 47 9.08 -7.92 -7.57
CA GLY A 47 7.84 -7.50 -8.22
C GLY A 47 6.70 -7.21 -7.26
N LEU A 48 6.93 -7.20 -5.94
CA LEU A 48 5.90 -6.73 -5.00
C LEU A 48 5.71 -5.22 -5.11
N ILE A 49 4.45 -4.80 -5.15
CA ILE A 49 4.04 -3.41 -5.11
C ILE A 49 3.73 -3.08 -3.66
N TRP A 50 4.43 -2.11 -3.09
CA TRP A 50 4.22 -1.64 -1.73
C TRP A 50 3.45 -0.34 -1.77
N THR A 51 2.39 -0.25 -0.97
CA THR A 51 1.65 0.99 -0.76
C THR A 51 1.58 1.28 0.73
N SER A 52 1.97 2.50 1.10
CA SER A 52 1.68 3.05 2.42
C SER A 52 0.45 3.94 2.34
N TYR A 53 -0.20 4.19 3.48
CA TYR A 53 -1.41 5.00 3.56
C TYR A 53 -1.26 6.11 4.59
N PHE A 54 -1.95 7.23 4.33
CA PHE A 54 -2.12 8.31 5.30
C PHE A 54 -3.44 8.16 6.07
N ASP A 55 -3.67 9.02 7.05
CA ASP A 55 -4.75 8.88 8.04
C ASP A 55 -6.15 8.77 7.43
N GLU A 56 -6.48 9.52 6.37
CA GLU A 56 -7.77 9.35 5.69
C GLU A 56 -7.89 7.99 5.02
N GLY A 57 -6.81 7.36 4.54
CA GLY A 57 -6.86 5.99 4.04
C GLY A 57 -7.03 4.99 5.20
N VAL A 58 -6.22 5.15 6.25
CA VAL A 58 -6.21 4.26 7.41
C VAL A 58 -7.56 4.26 8.15
N PHE A 59 -8.17 5.44 8.33
CA PHE A 59 -9.40 5.63 9.09
C PHE A 59 -10.64 5.84 8.23
N GLY A 60 -10.49 6.09 6.93
CA GLY A 60 -11.57 6.45 6.01
C GLY A 60 -12.41 5.29 5.51
N GLY A 61 -12.39 4.12 6.16
CA GLY A 61 -13.25 2.99 5.80
C GLY A 61 -14.76 3.29 5.78
N LEU A 62 -15.23 4.50 6.14
CA LEU A 62 -16.60 5.03 5.97
C LEU A 62 -17.71 4.00 6.32
N GLY A 63 -17.53 3.22 7.39
CA GLY A 63 -18.51 2.23 7.86
C GLY A 63 -18.45 0.86 7.17
N ARG A 64 -17.57 0.66 6.19
CA ARG A 64 -17.17 -0.67 5.70
C ARG A 64 -16.18 -1.27 6.70
N ARG A 65 -16.39 -2.54 7.06
CA ARG A 65 -15.49 -3.29 7.97
C ARG A 65 -14.06 -3.29 7.42
N ALA A 66 -13.09 -2.98 8.28
CA ALA A 66 -11.63 -3.06 8.12
C ALA A 66 -11.15 -3.28 6.68
N THR A 67 -10.82 -2.19 5.99
CA THR A 67 -10.19 -2.23 4.67
C THR A 67 -8.70 -2.53 4.80
N LEU A 68 -8.03 -2.95 3.73
CA LEU A 68 -6.61 -3.34 3.79
C LEU A 68 -5.72 -2.13 4.13
N GLU A 69 -6.10 -0.95 3.66
CA GLU A 69 -5.46 0.32 3.97
C GLU A 69 -5.49 0.67 5.47
N SER A 70 -6.40 0.08 6.26
CA SER A 70 -6.42 0.29 7.73
C SER A 70 -5.20 -0.26 8.45
N SER A 71 -4.37 -1.06 7.78
CA SER A 71 -3.07 -1.49 8.29
C SER A 71 -1.98 -0.42 8.15
N GLY A 72 -2.22 0.60 7.31
CA GLY A 72 -1.29 1.67 6.96
C GLY A 72 -0.14 1.26 6.04
N LEU A 73 0.05 -0.03 5.78
CA LEU A 73 1.01 -0.53 4.78
C LEU A 73 0.61 -1.93 4.27
N VAL A 74 0.58 -2.07 2.94
CA VAL A 74 0.24 -3.34 2.27
C VAL A 74 1.25 -3.60 1.15
N ALA A 75 1.62 -4.88 0.96
CA ALA A 75 2.32 -5.33 -0.22
C ALA A 75 1.39 -6.19 -1.09
N TRP A 76 1.43 -5.95 -2.39
CA TRP A 76 0.58 -6.56 -3.40
C TRP A 76 1.44 -7.31 -4.40
N ARG A 77 0.93 -8.45 -4.88
CA ARG A 77 1.45 -9.04 -6.12
C ARG A 77 0.93 -8.26 -7.33
N PRO A 78 1.61 -8.35 -8.49
CA PRO A 78 1.15 -7.69 -9.72
C PRO A 78 -0.25 -8.12 -10.17
N ASP A 79 -0.73 -9.28 -9.70
CA ASP A 79 -2.09 -9.78 -9.95
C ASP A 79 -3.17 -9.13 -9.05
N GLY A 80 -2.78 -8.26 -8.12
CA GLY A 80 -3.66 -7.56 -7.19
C GLY A 80 -3.96 -8.35 -5.91
N THR A 81 -3.38 -9.55 -5.74
CA THR A 81 -3.50 -10.30 -4.49
C THR A 81 -2.58 -9.73 -3.42
N VAL A 82 -3.04 -9.76 -2.16
CA VAL A 82 -2.24 -9.32 -1.02
C VAL A 82 -1.12 -10.32 -0.74
N ALA A 83 0.11 -9.82 -0.64
CA ALA A 83 1.30 -10.57 -0.24
C ALA A 83 1.66 -10.35 1.23
N TYR A 84 1.40 -9.14 1.75
CA TYR A 84 1.71 -8.75 3.11
C TYR A 84 0.78 -7.62 3.56
N THR A 85 0.41 -7.65 4.84
CA THR A 85 -0.32 -6.57 5.53
C THR A 85 0.46 -6.25 6.79
N TYR A 86 0.69 -4.97 7.09
CA TYR A 86 1.44 -4.59 8.27
C TYR A 86 0.68 -4.93 9.55
N GLU A 87 1.39 -5.59 10.46
CA GLU A 87 0.96 -5.79 11.84
C GLU A 87 2.09 -5.27 12.73
N PRO A 88 1.79 -4.37 13.69
CA PRO A 88 2.82 -3.80 14.53
C PRO A 88 3.45 -4.89 15.42
N PRO A 89 4.79 -5.00 15.45
CA PRO A 89 5.47 -5.88 16.39
C PRO A 89 5.25 -5.42 17.84
N ASN A 90 5.50 -6.32 18.79
CA ASN A 90 5.42 -6.02 20.22
C ASN A 90 6.23 -4.75 20.57
N GLY A 91 5.57 -3.79 21.21
CA GLY A 91 6.17 -2.55 21.65
C GLY A 91 6.09 -1.39 20.66
N LEU A 92 5.51 -1.58 19.47
CA LEU A 92 5.19 -0.51 18.52
C LEU A 92 3.68 -0.35 18.36
N GLY A 93 3.22 0.89 18.13
CA GLY A 93 1.86 1.17 17.66
C GLY A 93 1.65 0.81 16.19
N GLY A 94 0.38 0.74 15.80
CA GLY A 94 -0.03 0.67 14.40
C GLY A 94 0.29 1.94 13.61
N ILE A 95 0.11 1.88 12.30
CA ILE A 95 0.32 3.02 11.40
C ILE A 95 -1.00 3.79 11.30
N SER A 96 -1.00 5.01 11.78
CA SER A 96 -2.06 5.99 11.55
C SER A 96 -1.77 6.87 10.33
N ASP A 97 -0.49 7.22 10.12
CA ASP A 97 -0.04 7.99 8.96
C ASP A 97 1.42 7.62 8.64
N CYS A 98 1.68 7.14 7.42
CA CYS A 98 3.02 6.72 7.01
C CYS A 98 3.78 7.83 6.27
N TYR A 99 4.41 8.72 7.02
CA TYR A 99 5.12 9.89 6.47
C TYR A 99 6.23 9.60 5.46
N ALA A 100 6.87 8.44 5.50
CA ALA A 100 7.87 8.06 4.50
C ALA A 100 7.96 6.55 4.31
N MET A 101 8.13 6.13 3.06
CA MET A 101 8.48 4.76 2.67
C MET A 101 9.65 4.75 1.67
N ASN A 102 10.57 3.79 1.82
CA ASN A 102 11.63 3.55 0.84
C ASN A 102 11.91 2.05 0.67
N ALA A 103 12.03 1.59 -0.58
CA ALA A 103 12.45 0.22 -0.90
C ALA A 103 13.96 0.18 -1.21
N CYS A 104 14.70 -0.68 -0.52
CA CYS A 104 16.12 -0.92 -0.72
C CYS A 104 16.37 -2.41 -0.97
N GLY A 105 16.55 -2.79 -2.23
CA GLY A 105 16.45 -4.19 -2.62
C GLY A 105 15.03 -4.68 -2.36
N ASN A 106 14.88 -5.84 -1.73
CA ASN A 106 13.57 -6.36 -1.32
C ASN A 106 13.13 -5.81 0.05
N ASP A 107 14.00 -5.14 0.79
CA ASP A 107 13.64 -4.62 2.11
C ASP A 107 12.92 -3.27 1.99
N VAL A 108 12.01 -3.00 2.92
CA VAL A 108 11.23 -1.76 2.95
C VAL A 108 11.42 -1.05 4.29
N TRP A 109 11.76 0.23 4.23
CA TRP A 109 11.82 1.12 5.38
C TRP A 109 10.55 1.98 5.45
N ILE A 110 10.01 2.15 6.64
CA ILE A 110 8.87 3.03 6.92
C ILE A 110 9.12 3.93 8.13
N TYR A 111 8.53 5.11 8.11
CA TYR A 111 8.50 6.05 9.23
C TYR A 111 7.08 6.61 9.38
N TYR A 112 6.47 6.46 10.56
CA TYR A 112 5.02 6.65 10.71
C TYR A 112 4.55 7.17 12.07
N TYR A 113 3.37 7.79 12.13
CA TYR A 113 2.62 8.08 13.36
C TYR A 113 1.87 6.81 13.81
N THR A 114 1.87 6.38 15.09
CA THR A 114 1.79 7.23 16.30
C THR A 114 3.10 7.57 17.00
N ASP A 115 4.07 6.66 16.98
CA ASP A 115 5.26 6.75 17.85
C ASP A 115 6.50 7.28 17.13
N PHE A 116 6.36 7.62 15.84
CA PHE A 116 7.46 8.01 14.96
C PHE A 116 8.62 6.98 14.91
N PRO A 117 8.36 5.65 14.86
CA PRO A 117 9.44 4.70 14.74
C PRO A 117 9.96 4.68 13.30
N LEU A 118 11.25 4.42 13.14
CA LEU A 118 11.84 4.01 11.87
C LEU A 118 11.90 2.47 11.86
N VAL A 119 11.10 1.84 11.02
CA VAL A 119 10.96 0.36 10.97
C VAL A 119 11.51 -0.17 9.66
N LEU A 120 12.22 -1.30 9.76
CA LEU A 120 12.71 -2.07 8.62
C LEU A 120 11.93 -3.38 8.51
N ILE A 121 11.26 -3.56 7.39
CA ILE A 121 10.59 -4.78 6.99
C ILE A 121 11.54 -5.56 6.10
N ARG A 122 11.90 -6.78 6.53
CA ARG A 122 12.80 -7.67 5.78
C ARG A 122 11.99 -8.62 4.93
N CYS A 123 12.13 -8.55 3.61
CA CYS A 123 11.54 -9.53 2.70
C CYS A 123 12.59 -10.60 2.39
N ARG A 124 12.33 -11.83 2.83
CA ARG A 124 13.18 -12.99 2.59
C ARG A 124 12.67 -13.81 1.42
#